data_AF-A0A085UNU9-F1
#
_entry.id   AF-A0A085UNU9-F1
#
_cell.length_a   1.000
_cell.length_b   1.000
_cell.length_c   1.000
_cell.angle_alpha   90.00
_cell.angle_beta   90.00
_cell.angle_gamma   90.00
#
_symmetry.space_group_name_H-M   'P 1'
#
loop_
_entity.id
_entity.type
_entity.pdbx_description
1 polymer ?
#
loop_
_entity_poly.entity_id
_entity_poly.type
_entity_poly.pdbx_seq_one_letter_code
_entity_poly.pdbx_strand_id
1 'polypeptide(L)'
;MDADSKWKAYDLAQARLELLIGHYSEIIRDEEQNAQPDLSKIEHWERQQDAVTDQRDALRIDDEEKNLLTAQAALPLPGFSSNLPV
;
A
#
# COMPACT_ATOMS: atom_id res chain seq x y z
N MET A 1 -11.72 -10.74 -13.41
CA MET A 1 -11.18 -9.39 -13.13
C MET A 1 -9.98 -9.18 -14.02
N ASP A 2 -10.17 -8.31 -14.99
CA ASP A 2 -9.18 -7.68 -15.85
C ASP A 2 -8.08 -7.00 -15.01
N ALA A 3 -6.83 -7.18 -15.41
CA ALA A 3 -5.65 -6.70 -14.66
C ALA A 3 -5.72 -5.18 -14.41
N ASP A 4 -6.22 -4.42 -15.38
CA ASP A 4 -6.43 -2.96 -15.29
C ASP A 4 -7.40 -2.56 -14.17
N SER A 5 -8.46 -3.33 -13.95
CA SER A 5 -9.41 -3.05 -12.87
C SER A 5 -8.79 -3.31 -11.50
N LYS A 6 -7.85 -4.25 -11.39
CA LYS A 6 -7.12 -4.51 -10.14
C LYS A 6 -6.17 -3.36 -9.83
N TRP A 7 -5.39 -2.89 -10.81
CA TRP A 7 -4.43 -1.79 -10.61
C TRP A 7 -5.12 -0.49 -10.21
N LYS A 8 -6.25 -0.17 -10.85
CA LYS A 8 -7.06 1.00 -10.45
C LYS A 8 -7.60 0.89 -9.02
N ALA A 9 -7.98 -0.31 -8.58
CA ALA A 9 -8.44 -0.52 -7.22
C ALA A 9 -7.30 -0.40 -6.19
N TYR A 10 -6.11 -0.89 -6.55
CA TYR A 10 -4.90 -0.74 -5.76
C TYR A 10 -4.52 0.75 -5.61
N ASP A 11 -4.40 1.48 -6.71
CA ASP A 11 -4.04 2.91 -6.69
C ASP A 11 -5.03 3.72 -5.85
N LEU A 12 -6.32 3.42 -6.00
CA LEU A 12 -7.37 4.08 -5.23
C LEU A 12 -7.28 3.75 -3.73
N ALA A 13 -6.99 2.50 -3.37
CA ALA A 13 -6.82 2.10 -1.99
C ALA A 13 -5.60 2.77 -1.37
N GLN A 14 -4.46 2.77 -2.07
CA GLN A 14 -3.24 3.43 -1.61
C GLN A 14 -3.45 4.93 -1.41
N ALA A 15 -4.05 5.62 -2.39
CA ALA A 15 -4.33 7.06 -2.28
C ALA A 15 -5.25 7.40 -1.08
N ARG A 16 -6.23 6.54 -0.79
CA ARG A 16 -7.12 6.72 0.37
C ARG A 16 -6.39 6.54 1.70
N LEU A 17 -5.51 5.54 1.80
CA LEU A 17 -4.71 5.29 2.99
C LEU A 17 -3.74 6.45 3.24
N GLU A 18 -3.08 6.96 2.19
CA GLU A 18 -2.20 8.13 2.28
C GLU A 18 -2.95 9.39 2.75
N LEU A 19 -4.16 9.63 2.24
CA LEU A 19 -5.01 10.73 2.68
C LEU A 19 -5.39 10.61 4.17
N LEU A 20 -5.74 9.42 4.63
CA LEU A 20 -6.06 9.16 6.03
C LEU A 20 -4.86 9.36 6.95
N ILE A 21 -3.66 8.92 6.54
CA ILE A 21 -2.43 9.18 7.29
C ILE A 21 -2.19 10.69 7.42
N GLY A 22 -2.33 11.43 6.32
CA GLY A 22 -2.22 12.89 6.33
C GLY A 22 -3.24 13.56 7.25
N HIS A 23 -4.50 13.10 7.22
CA HIS A 23 -5.55 13.59 8.10
C HIS A 23 -5.18 13.41 9.58
N TYR A 24 -4.69 12.24 9.98
CA TYR A 24 -4.27 12.01 11.37
C TYR A 24 -3.09 12.90 11.77
N SER A 25 -2.10 13.09 10.88
CA SER A 25 -1.00 14.03 11.13
C SER A 25 -1.48 15.46 11.35
N GLU A 26 -2.47 15.92 10.58
CA GLU A 26 -3.02 17.27 10.73
C GLU A 26 -3.75 17.44 12.06
N ILE A 27 -4.65 16.52 12.43
CA ILE A 27 -5.43 16.66 13.67
C ILE A 27 -4.57 16.49 14.93
N ILE A 28 -3.52 15.64 14.88
CA ILE A 28 -2.53 15.52 15.97
C ILE A 28 -1.80 16.85 16.14
N ARG A 29 -1.24 17.39 15.06
CA ARG A 29 -0.52 18.66 15.07
C ARG A 29 -1.40 19.81 15.58
N ASP A 30 -2.66 19.84 15.17
CA ASP A 30 -3.60 20.89 15.57
C ASP A 30 -3.94 20.79 17.07
N GLU A 31 -4.06 19.59 17.64
CA GLU A 31 -4.26 19.39 19.09
C GLU A 31 -3.00 19.70 19.91
N GLU A 32 -1.81 19.37 19.41
CA GLU A 32 -0.53 19.73 20.05
C GLU A 32 -0.33 21.25 20.18
N GLN A 33 -0.98 22.03 19.33
CA GLN A 33 -0.94 23.50 19.36
C GLN A 33 -1.92 24.12 20.36
N ASN A 34 -2.81 23.33 20.97
CA ASN A 34 -3.73 23.83 21.98
C ASN A 34 -2.98 24.30 23.24
N ALA A 35 -3.54 25.28 23.95
CA ALA A 35 -2.96 25.79 25.21
C ALA A 35 -2.85 24.70 26.30
N GLN A 36 -3.71 23.68 26.23
CA GLN A 36 -3.65 22.46 27.02
C GLN A 36 -3.97 21.27 26.10
N PRO A 37 -2.96 20.62 25.51
CA PRO A 37 -3.18 19.46 24.64
C PRO A 37 -3.78 18.28 25.39
N ASP A 38 -4.78 17.64 24.79
CA ASP A 38 -5.35 16.40 25.28
C ASP A 38 -4.52 15.20 24.81
N LEU A 39 -3.61 14.75 25.68
CA LEU A 39 -2.72 13.61 25.40
C LEU A 39 -3.50 12.31 25.09
N SER A 40 -4.69 12.12 25.67
CA SER A 40 -5.48 10.91 25.40
C SER A 40 -6.03 10.90 23.97
N LYS A 41 -6.34 12.07 23.40
CA LYS A 41 -6.73 12.18 21.99
C LYS A 41 -5.55 11.98 21.06
N ILE A 42 -4.40 12.57 21.39
CA ILE A 42 -3.17 12.41 20.62
C ILE A 42 -2.81 10.92 20.53
N GLU A 43 -2.72 10.21 21.66
CA GLU A 43 -2.44 8.77 21.68
C GLU A 43 -3.52 7.95 20.94
N HIS A 44 -4.78 8.39 20.99
CA HIS A 44 -5.84 7.72 20.24
C HIS A 44 -5.62 7.86 18.74
N TRP A 45 -5.33 9.05 18.24
CA TRP A 45 -5.10 9.31 16.82
C TRP A 45 -3.79 8.73 16.30
N GLU A 46 -2.72 8.75 17.10
CA GLU A 46 -1.46 8.07 16.77
C GLU A 46 -1.70 6.57 16.52
N ARG A 47 -2.45 5.90 17.42
CA ARG A 47 -2.83 4.49 17.21
C ARG A 47 -3.66 4.28 15.95
N GLN A 48 -4.53 5.22 15.59
CA GLN A 48 -5.27 5.12 14.32
C GLN A 48 -4.36 5.32 13.11
N GLN A 49 -3.41 6.26 13.20
CA GLN A 49 -2.43 6.51 12.14
C GLN A 49 -1.52 5.30 11.93
N ASP A 50 -1.06 4.67 13.00
CA ASP A 50 -0.28 3.42 12.96
C ASP A 50 -1.07 2.31 12.28
N ALA A 51 -2.33 2.09 12.68
CA ALA A 51 -3.18 1.07 12.07
C ALA A 51 -3.41 1.28 10.56
N VAL A 52 -3.55 2.53 10.11
CA VAL A 52 -3.68 2.84 8.68
C VAL A 52 -2.34 2.66 7.94
N THR A 53 -1.22 2.98 8.61
CA THR A 53 0.13 2.75 8.08
C THR A 53 0.41 1.26 7.89
N ASP A 54 0.04 0.42 8.86
CA ASP A 54 0.14 -1.03 8.77
C ASP A 54 -0.68 -1.58 7.59
N GLN A 55 -1.90 -1.05 7.36
CA GLN A 55 -2.73 -1.43 6.23
C GLN A 55 -2.10 -1.04 4.88
N ARG A 56 -1.48 0.14 4.79
CA ARG A 56 -0.76 0.59 3.60
C ARG A 56 0.44 -0.32 3.32
N ASP A 57 1.18 -0.67 4.35
CA ASP A 57 2.39 -1.50 4.20
C ASP A 57 2.02 -2.94 3.83
N ALA A 58 0.95 -3.50 4.40
CA ALA A 58 0.40 -4.79 3.98
C ALA A 58 -0.05 -4.78 2.51
N LEU A 59 -0.74 -3.72 2.07
CA LEU A 59 -1.16 -3.55 0.68
C LEU A 59 0.04 -3.54 -0.28
N ARG A 60 1.15 -2.91 0.13
CA ARG A 60 2.40 -2.85 -0.65
C ARG A 60 3.14 -4.18 -0.71
N ILE A 61 3.19 -4.93 0.39
CA ILE A 61 3.85 -6.25 0.44
C ILE A 61 3.14 -7.24 -0.49
N ASP A 62 1.81 -7.25 -0.49
CA ASP A 62 1.00 -8.07 -1.41
C ASP A 62 1.29 -7.76 -2.90
N ASP A 63 1.72 -6.54 -3.20
CA ASP A 63 2.13 -6.14 -4.56
C ASP A 63 3.58 -6.57 -4.89
N GLU A 64 4.53 -6.32 -3.99
CA GLU A 64 5.94 -6.68 -4.18
C GLU A 64 6.12 -8.20 -4.34
N GLU A 65 5.44 -9.02 -3.52
CA GLU A 65 5.47 -10.49 -3.63
C GLU A 65 4.92 -10.97 -4.98
N LYS A 66 3.86 -10.32 -5.50
CA LYS A 66 3.27 -10.66 -6.80
C LYS A 66 4.15 -10.24 -7.97
N ASN A 67 4.79 -9.07 -7.89
CA ASN A 67 5.71 -8.61 -8.93
C ASN A 67 6.91 -9.54 -9.05
N LEU A 68 7.42 -10.05 -7.92
CA LEU A 68 8.50 -11.05 -7.90
C LEU A 68 8.06 -12.38 -8.52
N LEU A 69 6.86 -12.89 -8.20
CA LEU A 69 6.32 -14.12 -8.78
C LEU A 69 6.11 -14.00 -10.30
N THR A 70 5.63 -12.85 -10.76
CA THR A 70 5.42 -12.57 -12.19
C THR A 70 6.75 -12.46 -12.93
N ALA A 71 7.74 -11.78 -12.36
CA ALA A 71 9.09 -11.68 -12.93
C ALA A 71 9.78 -13.05 -13.02
N GLN A 72 9.57 -13.92 -12.04
CA GLN A 72 10.14 -15.27 -12.00
C GLN A 72 9.48 -16.21 -13.01
N ALA A 73 8.18 -16.06 -13.26
CA ALA A 73 7.45 -16.80 -14.30
C ALA A 73 7.73 -16.30 -15.73
N ALA A 74 8.23 -15.07 -15.90
CA ALA A 74 8.57 -14.48 -17.19
C ALA A 74 9.97 -14.87 -17.70
N LEU A 75 10.76 -15.61 -16.93
CA LEU A 75 12.05 -16.15 -17.39
C LEU A 75 11.81 -17.31 -18.37
N PRO A 76 12.38 -17.28 -19.59
CA PRO A 76 12.24 -18.38 -20.52
C PRO A 76 12.90 -19.62 -19.92
N LEU A 77 12.14 -20.72 -19.80
CA LEU A 77 12.69 -22.02 -19.46
C LEU A 77 13.81 -22.35 -20.46
N PRO A 78 15.04 -22.64 -20.00
CA PRO A 78 16.10 -23.08 -20.91
C PRO A 78 15.70 -24.45 -21.48
N GLY A 79 15.24 -24.50 -22.72
CA GLY A 79 15.04 -25.78 -23.41
C GLY A 79 14.05 -25.86 -24.58
N PHE A 80 13.17 -24.87 -24.82
CA PHE A 80 12.24 -24.97 -25.96
C PHE A 80 12.87 -24.47 -27.26
N SER A 81 13.67 -25.33 -27.88
CA SER A 81 14.07 -25.20 -29.28
C SER A 81 12.84 -25.42 -30.17
N SER A 82 12.37 -24.36 -30.82
CA SER A 82 11.28 -24.44 -31.80
C SER A 82 11.83 -24.97 -33.12
N ASN A 83 11.68 -26.27 -33.37
CA ASN A 83 11.83 -26.81 -34.72
C ASN A 83 10.55 -26.47 -35.52
N LEU A 84 10.63 -25.44 -36.36
CA LEU A 84 9.67 -25.22 -37.45
C LEU A 84 10.02 -26.16 -38.62
N PRO A 85 9.06 -26.89 -39.21
CA PRO A 85 9.31 -27.66 -40.42
C PRO A 85 9.32 -26.73 -41.65
N VAL A 86 10.24 -27.03 -42.58
CA VAL A 86 10.29 -26.52 -43.96
C VAL A 86 9.22 -27.22 -44.81
#